data_AF-A0A811LAX6-F1
#
_entry.id   AF-A0A811LAX6-F1
#
_cell.length_a   1.000
_cell.length_b   1.000
_cell.length_c   1.000
_cell.angle_alpha   90.00
_cell.angle_beta   90.00
_cell.angle_gamma   90.00
#
_symmetry.space_group_name_H-M   'P 1'
#
loop_
_entity.id
_entity.type
_entity.pdbx_description
1 polymer ?
#
loop_
_entity_poly.entity_id
_entity_poly.type
_entity_poly.pdbx_seq_one_letter_code
_entity_poly.pdbx_strand_id
1 'polypeptide(L)'
;MNITEHSAEIPLNPSRQQLEHEKSLNMERVRKQLTDVNIRDLVPTLVARQVLRTYEMSTVYSKTDPDGQLDKLIELLRTRNHWLGPLIDALIRSGQTTVAENLLRHTQSEM
;
A
#
# COMPACT_ATOMS: atom_id res chain seq x y z
N MET A 1 6.91 -17.49 47.52
CA MET A 1 6.14 -16.61 46.60
C MET A 1 7.08 -16.23 45.48
N ASN A 2 6.97 -16.89 44.33
CA ASN A 2 7.74 -16.53 43.14
C ASN A 2 6.98 -15.44 42.40
N ILE A 3 7.55 -14.24 42.36
CA ILE A 3 7.09 -13.18 41.47
C ILE A 3 7.92 -13.33 40.20
N THR A 4 7.39 -14.04 39.21
CA THR A 4 7.96 -14.05 37.87
C THR A 4 7.61 -12.73 37.21
N GLU A 5 8.51 -11.76 37.33
CA GLU A 5 8.52 -10.55 36.51
C GLU A 5 8.86 -10.98 35.07
N HIS A 6 7.83 -11.26 34.27
CA HIS A 6 7.94 -11.27 32.82
C HIS A 6 8.06 -9.82 32.35
N SER A 7 9.25 -9.24 32.52
CA SER A 7 9.64 -8.03 31.80
C SER A 7 9.74 -8.41 30.32
N ALA A 8 8.63 -8.26 29.60
CA ALA A 8 8.65 -8.26 28.16
C ALA A 8 9.47 -7.04 27.72
N GLU A 9 10.74 -7.27 27.38
CA GLU A 9 11.58 -6.29 26.70
C GLU A 9 10.90 -5.92 25.39
N ILE A 10 10.23 -4.76 25.38
CA ILE A 10 9.82 -4.10 24.14
C ILE A 10 11.13 -3.61 23.52
N PRO A 11 11.60 -4.16 22.39
CA PRO A 11 12.80 -3.64 21.75
C PRO A 11 12.45 -2.25 21.21
N LEU A 12 12.99 -1.20 21.83
CA LEU A 12 12.76 0.22 21.50
C LEU A 12 13.31 0.64 20.12
N ASN A 13 13.68 -0.31 19.25
CA ASN A 13 14.03 -0.04 17.86
C ASN A 13 13.90 -1.33 17.03
N PRO A 14 12.92 -1.43 16.10
CA PRO A 14 12.83 -2.58 15.21
C PRO A 14 14.07 -2.64 14.31
N SER A 15 14.59 -3.85 14.11
CA SER A 15 15.69 -4.08 13.18
C SER A 15 15.26 -3.76 11.74
N ARG A 16 16.23 -3.42 10.88
CA ARG A 16 15.96 -3.17 9.45
C ARG A 16 15.23 -4.32 8.77
N GLN A 17 15.52 -5.57 9.15
CA GLN A 17 14.84 -6.74 8.61
C GLN A 17 13.37 -6.81 9.04
N GLN A 18 13.05 -6.45 10.28
CA GLN A 18 11.67 -6.35 10.76
C GLN A 18 10.89 -5.26 10.02
N LEU A 19 11.48 -4.08 9.85
CA LEU A 19 10.85 -2.98 9.10
C LEU A 19 10.54 -3.35 7.63
N GLU A 20 11.48 -4.00 6.94
CA GLU A 20 11.26 -4.47 5.56
C GLU A 20 10.20 -5.59 5.49
N HIS A 21 10.15 -6.44 6.52
CA HIS A 21 9.13 -7.48 6.62
C HIS A 21 7.74 -6.88 6.83
N GLU A 22 7.57 -5.96 7.77
CA GLU A 22 6.33 -5.22 8.01
C GLU A 22 5.88 -4.45 6.78
N LYS A 23 6.81 -3.75 6.11
CA LYS A 23 6.54 -3.06 4.85
C LYS A 23 6.06 -4.02 3.77
N SER A 24 6.67 -5.20 3.66
CA SER A 24 6.26 -6.22 2.68
C SER A 24 4.87 -6.77 2.99
N LEU A 25 4.56 -7.04 4.25
CA LEU A 25 3.23 -7.48 4.69
C LEU A 25 2.17 -6.41 4.41
N ASN A 26 2.47 -5.15 4.70
CA ASN A 26 1.56 -4.04 4.42
C ASN A 26 1.29 -3.92 2.91
N MET A 27 2.32 -3.97 2.07
CA MET A 27 2.13 -3.93 0.61
C MET A 27 1.33 -5.13 0.08
N GLU A 28 1.49 -6.32 0.66
CA GLU A 28 0.70 -7.49 0.30
C GLU A 28 -0.78 -7.34 0.71
N ARG A 29 -1.06 -6.74 1.87
CA ARG A 29 -2.44 -6.40 2.26
C ARG A 29 -3.06 -5.39 1.29
N VAL A 30 -2.31 -4.36 0.90
CA VAL A 30 -2.75 -3.35 -0.08
C VAL A 30 -3.06 -4.02 -1.41
N ARG A 31 -2.18 -4.91 -1.90
CA ARG A 31 -2.40 -5.70 -3.12
C ARG A 31 -3.74 -6.44 -3.05
N LYS A 32 -3.98 -7.19 -1.97
CA LYS A 32 -5.23 -7.95 -1.78
C LYS A 32 -6.49 -7.08 -1.80
N GLN A 33 -6.43 -5.88 -1.25
CA GLN A 33 -7.57 -4.94 -1.26
C GLN A 33 -7.84 -4.37 -2.66
N LEU A 34 -6.83 -4.33 -3.53
CA LEU A 34 -6.92 -3.76 -4.86
C LEU A 34 -7.17 -4.79 -5.97
N THR A 35 -7.23 -6.10 -5.66
CA THR A 35 -7.38 -7.19 -6.64
C THR A 35 -8.55 -6.97 -7.60
N ASP A 36 -9.72 -6.57 -7.08
CA ASP A 36 -10.93 -6.36 -7.89
C ASP A 36 -11.07 -4.92 -8.41
N VAL A 37 -10.05 -4.08 -8.22
CA VAL A 37 -10.06 -2.69 -8.66
C VAL A 37 -9.42 -2.58 -10.04
N ASN A 38 -10.11 -1.91 -10.97
CA ASN A 38 -9.52 -1.55 -12.24
C ASN A 38 -8.41 -0.51 -12.05
N ILE A 39 -7.16 -0.96 -12.17
CA ILE A 39 -5.96 -0.14 -11.95
C ILE A 39 -5.90 1.09 -12.86
N ARG A 40 -6.52 1.02 -14.05
CA ARG A 40 -6.55 2.13 -15.00
C ARG A 40 -7.31 3.33 -14.47
N ASP A 41 -8.23 3.15 -13.53
CA ASP A 41 -9.01 4.23 -12.92
C ASP A 41 -8.21 4.95 -11.82
N LEU A 42 -7.19 4.29 -11.25
CA LEU A 42 -6.38 4.83 -10.17
C LEU A 42 -5.17 5.61 -10.67
N VAL A 43 -4.47 5.05 -11.66
CA VAL A 43 -3.16 5.54 -12.14
C VAL A 43 -3.17 7.01 -12.58
N PRO A 44 -4.17 7.55 -13.31
CA PRO A 44 -4.18 8.95 -13.72
C PRO A 44 -4.17 9.92 -12.53
N THR A 45 -4.91 9.59 -11.47
CA THR A 45 -4.90 10.37 -10.22
C THR A 45 -3.52 10.32 -9.57
N LEU A 46 -2.89 9.15 -9.52
CA LEU A 46 -1.56 9.00 -8.92
C LEU A 46 -0.47 9.77 -9.69
N VAL A 47 -0.60 9.90 -11.01
CA VAL A 47 0.28 10.77 -11.82
C VAL A 47 0.00 12.24 -11.53
N ALA A 48 -1.27 12.65 -11.51
CA ALA A 48 -1.66 14.04 -11.23
C ALA A 48 -1.22 14.50 -9.83
N ARG A 49 -1.23 13.59 -8.85
CA ARG A 49 -0.76 13.81 -7.48
C ARG A 49 0.75 13.59 -7.30
N GLN A 50 1.50 13.40 -8.39
CA GLN A 50 2.96 13.25 -8.42
C GLN A 50 3.51 12.03 -7.65
N VAL A 51 2.67 11.03 -7.35
CA VAL A 51 3.12 9.74 -6.79
C VAL A 51 3.83 8.92 -7.87
N LEU A 52 3.29 8.95 -9.09
CA LEU A 52 3.85 8.31 -10.27
C LEU A 52 4.28 9.35 -11.29
N ARG A 53 5.26 8.99 -12.12
CA ARG A 53 5.63 9.74 -13.33
C ARG A 53 4.82 9.26 -14.52
N THR A 54 4.67 10.10 -15.54
CA THR A 54 3.93 9.76 -16.76
C THR A 54 4.46 8.51 -17.46
N TYR A 55 5.78 8.29 -17.49
CA TYR A 55 6.35 7.07 -18.08
C TYR A 55 6.08 5.82 -17.25
N GLU A 56 5.87 5.96 -15.94
CA GLU A 56 5.52 4.85 -15.05
C GLU A 56 4.07 4.41 -15.28
N MET A 57 3.17 5.35 -15.57
CA MET A 57 1.81 5.04 -16.05
C MET A 57 1.86 4.19 -17.32
N SER A 58 2.67 4.56 -18.31
CA SER A 58 2.87 3.73 -19.51
C SER A 58 3.41 2.33 -19.17
N THR A 59 4.29 2.24 -18.17
CA THR A 59 4.86 0.97 -17.72
C THR A 59 3.80 0.09 -17.06
N VAL A 60 2.91 0.66 -16.23
CA VAL A 60 1.74 -0.06 -15.68
C VAL A 60 0.85 -0.54 -16.82
N TYR A 61 0.48 0.34 -17.75
CA TYR A 61 -0.45 0.02 -18.83
C TYR A 61 0.08 -0.95 -19.88
N SER A 62 1.40 -1.09 -20.00
CA SER A 62 2.03 -2.09 -20.86
C SER A 62 1.77 -3.54 -20.41
N LYS A 63 1.32 -3.74 -19.17
CA LYS A 63 0.93 -5.05 -18.65
C LYS A 63 -0.44 -5.43 -19.23
N THR A 64 -0.49 -6.62 -19.81
CA THR A 64 -1.64 -7.10 -20.60
C THR A 64 -2.81 -7.54 -19.73
N ASP A 65 -2.52 -8.06 -18.54
CA ASP A 65 -3.50 -8.59 -17.59
C ASP A 65 -3.67 -7.67 -16.36
N PRO A 66 -4.85 -7.67 -15.72
CA PRO A 66 -5.13 -6.84 -14.54
C PRO A 66 -4.17 -7.09 -13.38
N ASP A 67 -3.81 -8.36 -13.11
CA ASP A 67 -2.91 -8.73 -12.02
C ASP A 67 -1.51 -8.16 -12.25
N GLY A 68 -0.99 -8.25 -13.48
CA GLY A 68 0.27 -7.66 -13.88
C GLY A 68 0.29 -6.13 -13.75
N GLN A 69 -0.83 -5.46 -14.05
CA GLN A 69 -0.98 -4.01 -13.84
C GLN A 69 -0.93 -3.67 -12.35
N LEU A 70 -1.66 -4.43 -11.52
CA LEU A 70 -1.67 -4.27 -10.07
C LEU A 70 -0.28 -4.51 -9.48
N ASP A 71 0.40 -5.57 -9.88
CA ASP A 71 1.74 -5.92 -9.39
C ASP A 71 2.75 -4.83 -9.71
N LYS A 72 2.69 -4.29 -10.94
CA LYS A 72 3.54 -3.18 -11.32
C LYS A 72 3.24 -1.92 -10.51
N LEU A 73 1.97 -1.63 -10.23
CA LEU A 73 1.59 -0.52 -9.37
C LEU A 73 2.15 -0.70 -7.95
N ILE A 74 1.96 -1.87 -7.34
CA ILE A 74 2.46 -2.20 -5.99
C ILE A 74 3.99 -2.07 -5.91
N GLU A 75 4.72 -2.55 -6.92
CA GLU A 75 6.17 -2.41 -7.01
C GLU A 75 6.61 -0.93 -6.97
N LEU A 76 5.91 -0.07 -7.73
CA LEU A 76 6.18 1.36 -7.77
C LEU A 76 5.88 2.01 -6.41
N LEU A 77 4.69 1.78 -5.86
CA LEU A 77 4.24 2.36 -4.58
C LEU A 77 5.16 2.01 -3.42
N ARG A 78 5.73 0.79 -3.40
CA ARG A 78 6.69 0.35 -2.37
C ARG A 78 7.93 1.26 -2.26
N THR A 79 8.29 1.94 -3.34
CA THR A 79 9.44 2.87 -3.39
C THR A 79 9.06 4.32 -3.12
N ARG A 80 7.77 4.62 -2.90
CA ARG A 80 7.25 5.96 -2.70
C ARG A 80 6.94 6.22 -1.23
N ASN A 81 7.02 7.49 -0.86
CA ASN A 81 6.50 7.99 0.41
C ASN A 81 5.14 8.64 0.17
N HIS A 82 4.29 8.67 1.21
CA HIS A 82 3.02 9.40 1.21
C HIS A 82 2.03 9.04 0.09
N TRP A 83 2.13 7.84 -0.47
CA TRP A 83 1.29 7.40 -1.59
C TRP A 83 -0.15 7.06 -1.20
N LEU A 84 -0.38 6.73 0.09
CA LEU A 84 -1.67 6.27 0.57
C LEU A 84 -2.77 7.32 0.39
N GLY A 85 -2.53 8.58 0.75
CA GLY A 85 -3.52 9.66 0.59
C GLY A 85 -4.01 9.80 -0.86
N PRO A 86 -3.09 9.99 -1.84
CA PRO A 86 -3.45 9.99 -3.25
C PRO A 86 -4.14 8.72 -3.76
N LEU A 87 -3.79 7.54 -3.22
CA LEU A 87 -4.46 6.28 -3.58
C LEU A 87 -5.91 6.25 -3.07
N ILE A 88 -6.14 6.64 -1.81
CA ILE A 88 -7.48 6.76 -1.22
C ILE A 88 -8.33 7.76 -2.04
N ASP A 89 -7.75 8.89 -2.38
CA ASP A 89 -8.37 9.92 -3.20
C ASP A 89 -8.74 9.41 -4.62
N ALA A 90 -7.90 8.55 -5.20
CA ALA A 90 -8.19 7.87 -6.47
C ALA A 90 -9.34 6.87 -6.36
N LEU A 91 -9.34 6.04 -5.31
CA LEU A 91 -10.38 5.05 -5.04
C LEU A 91 -11.75 5.69 -4.84
N ILE A 92 -11.82 6.79 -4.09
CA ILE A 92 -13.08 7.53 -3.88
C ILE A 92 -13.60 8.07 -5.22
N ARG A 93 -12.71 8.64 -6.05
CA ARG A 93 -13.11 9.16 -7.37
C ARG A 93 -13.53 8.08 -8.35
N SER A 94 -13.01 6.86 -8.23
CA SER A 94 -13.42 5.72 -9.04
C SER A 94 -14.63 4.96 -8.46
N GLY A 95 -15.26 5.47 -7.40
CA GLY A 95 -16.42 4.84 -6.75
C GLY A 95 -16.09 3.68 -5.80
N GLN A 96 -14.81 3.37 -5.58
CA GLN A 96 -14.33 2.28 -4.73
C GLN A 96 -14.22 2.68 -3.26
N THR A 97 -15.25 3.35 -2.72
CA THR A 97 -15.26 3.91 -1.37
C THR A 97 -15.08 2.84 -0.29
N THR A 98 -15.68 1.67 -0.45
CA THR A 98 -15.53 0.54 0.50
C THR A 98 -14.08 0.05 0.58
N VAL A 99 -13.38 -0.01 -0.56
CA VAL A 99 -11.96 -0.40 -0.61
C VAL A 99 -11.10 0.68 0.07
N ALA A 100 -11.41 1.96 -0.17
CA ALA A 100 -10.72 3.07 0.49
C ALA A 100 -10.88 3.03 2.02
N GLU A 101 -12.09 2.79 2.52
CA GLU A 101 -12.35 2.64 3.95
C GLU A 101 -11.59 1.45 4.55
N ASN A 102 -11.61 0.30 3.86
CA ASN A 102 -10.86 -0.87 4.30
C ASN A 102 -9.36 -0.58 4.38
N LEU A 103 -8.79 0.07 3.38
CA LEU A 103 -7.37 0.44 3.38
C LEU A 103 -7.03 1.38 4.54
N LEU A 104 -7.86 2.40 4.81
CA LEU A 104 -7.64 3.31 5.95
C LEU A 104 -7.66 2.58 7.29
N ARG A 105 -8.64 1.70 7.51
CA ARG A 105 -8.74 0.94 8.77
C ARG A 105 -7.52 0.05 9.02
N HIS A 106 -6.99 -0.59 7.98
CA HIS A 106 -5.86 -1.51 8.11
C HIS A 106 -4.49 -0.81 8.17
N THR A 107 -4.39 0.41 7.64
CA THR A 107 -3.13 1.19 7.66
C THR A 107 -3.03 2.12 8.88
N GLN A 108 -4.15 2.54 9.48
CA GLN A 108 -4.18 3.29 10.73
C GLN A 108 -3.90 2.42 11.97
N SER A 109 -3.99 1.10 11.85
CA SER A 109 -3.70 0.16 12.95
C SER A 109 -2.20 -0.07 13.19
N GLU A 110 -1.32 0.57 12.42
CA GLU A 110 0.15 0.41 12.49
C GLU A 110 0.88 1.72 12.87
N MET A 111 0.14 2.75 13.31
CA MET A 111 0.68 3.97 13.95
C MET A 111 0.31 4.01 15.43
#